data_AF-A0A1F9TIZ4-F1
#
_entry.id   AF-A0A1F9TIZ4-F1
#
_cell.length_a   1.000
_cell.length_b   1.000
_cell.length_c   1.000
_cell.angle_alpha   90.00
_cell.angle_beta   90.00
_cell.angle_gamma   90.00
#
_symmetry.space_group_name_H-M   'P 1'
#
loop_
_entity.id
_entity.type
_entity.pdbx_description
1 polymer ?
#
loop_
_entity_poly.entity_id
_entity_poly.type
_entity_poly.pdbx_seq_one_letter_code
_entity_poly.pdbx_strand_id
1 'polypeptide(L)'
;MPSKLETARGRIDALDRRIAALLARRFALAVPLRALKRRAADPARERQVLANAAAAAGKPYAEAARAVFAVIIRRTKALQK
;
A
#
# COMPACT_ATOMS: atom_id res chain seq x y z
N MET A 1 10.10 31.98 -11.84
CA MET A 1 8.82 31.43 -11.31
C MET A 1 8.74 29.98 -11.73
N PRO A 2 8.29 29.05 -10.86
CA PRO A 2 8.16 27.66 -11.24
C PRO A 2 7.10 27.50 -12.34
N SER A 3 7.38 26.63 -13.30
CA SER A 3 6.45 26.23 -14.34
C SER A 3 5.22 25.53 -13.75
N LYS A 4 4.14 25.47 -14.54
CA LYS A 4 2.94 24.68 -14.18
C LYS A 4 3.28 23.21 -13.93
N LEU A 5 4.24 22.66 -14.66
CA LEU A 5 4.71 21.29 -14.51
C LEU A 5 5.44 21.08 -13.18
N GLU A 6 6.37 21.98 -12.81
CA GLU A 6 7.09 21.90 -11.54
C GLU A 6 6.13 22.03 -10.35
N THR A 7 5.15 22.91 -10.45
CA THR A 7 4.10 23.06 -9.43
C THR A 7 3.28 21.78 -9.28
N ALA A 8 2.91 21.13 -10.39
CA ALA A 8 2.19 19.85 -10.36
C ALA A 8 3.04 18.72 -9.75
N ARG A 9 4.31 18.62 -10.12
CA ARG A 9 5.25 17.64 -9.55
C ARG A 9 5.43 17.83 -8.04
N GLY A 10 5.58 19.06 -7.58
CA GLY A 10 5.68 19.34 -6.14
C GLY A 10 4.46 18.88 -5.34
N ARG A 11 3.25 18.92 -5.93
CA ARG A 11 2.03 18.36 -5.32
C ARG A 11 2.07 16.84 -5.24
N ILE A 12 2.59 16.16 -6.27
CA ILE A 12 2.78 14.70 -6.29
C ILE A 12 3.81 14.31 -5.23
N ASP A 13 4.96 14.98 -5.18
CA ASP A 13 6.02 14.68 -4.20
C ASP A 13 5.51 14.80 -2.75
N ALA A 14 4.68 15.80 -2.48
CA ALA A 14 4.05 15.97 -1.18
C ALA A 14 3.08 14.83 -0.84
N LEU A 15 2.32 14.34 -1.83
CA LEU A 15 1.46 13.17 -1.67
C LEU A 15 2.28 11.90 -1.44
N ASP A 16 3.35 11.70 -2.21
CA ASP A 16 4.21 10.51 -2.13
C ASP A 16 4.91 10.40 -0.78
N ARG A 17 5.34 11.53 -0.19
CA ARG A 17 5.85 11.55 1.19
C ARG A 17 4.82 11.06 2.20
N ARG A 18 3.54 11.42 2.01
CA ARG A 18 2.44 10.94 2.88
C ARG A 18 2.19 9.45 2.66
N ILE A 19 2.21 8.99 1.41
CA ILE A 19 2.09 7.56 1.08
C ILE A 19 3.21 6.76 1.75
N ALA A 20 4.47 7.23 1.67
CA ALA A 20 5.60 6.57 2.31
C ALA A 20 5.44 6.47 3.84
N ALA A 21 5.02 7.56 4.50
CA ALA A 21 4.74 7.55 5.93
C ALA A 21 3.61 6.58 6.32
N LEU A 22 2.52 6.53 5.53
CA LEU A 22 1.42 5.58 5.75
C LEU A 22 1.86 4.13 5.54
N LEU A 23 2.70 3.86 4.54
CA LEU A 23 3.27 2.53 4.32
C LEU A 23 4.15 2.09 5.50
N ALA A 24 5.02 2.97 6.00
CA ALA A 24 5.83 2.68 7.18
C ALA A 24 4.96 2.31 8.40
N ARG A 25 3.93 3.12 8.68
CA ARG A 25 2.95 2.83 9.74
C ARG A 25 2.24 1.49 9.52
N ARG A 26 1.82 1.20 8.30
CA ARG A 26 1.17 -0.07 7.95
C ARG A 26 2.10 -1.25 8.20
N PHE A 27 3.38 -1.15 7.85
CA PHE A 27 4.35 -2.22 8.12
C PHE A 27 4.62 -2.38 9.61
N ALA A 28 4.75 -1.29 10.37
CA ALA A 28 4.90 -1.34 11.83
C ALA A 28 3.73 -2.05 12.53
N LEU A 29 2.51 -1.91 12.02
CA LEU A 29 1.34 -2.67 12.51
C LEU A 29 1.38 -4.14 12.08
N ALA A 30 1.87 -4.43 10.89
CA ALA A 30 1.81 -5.77 10.33
C ALA A 30 2.93 -6.69 10.81
N VAL A 31 4.17 -6.21 10.91
CA VAL A 31 5.35 -7.04 11.24
C VAL A 31 5.18 -7.80 12.56
N PRO A 32 4.76 -7.17 13.69
CA PRO A 32 4.59 -7.87 14.97
C PRO A 32 3.56 -9.00 14.93
N LEU A 33 2.59 -8.96 14.01
CA LEU A 33 1.60 -10.01 13.84
C LEU A 33 2.20 -11.35 13.41
N ARG A 34 3.48 -11.39 13.00
CA ARG A 34 4.18 -12.65 12.74
C ARG A 34 4.12 -13.60 13.93
N ALA A 35 4.31 -13.09 15.15
CA ALA A 35 4.28 -13.92 16.36
C ALA A 35 2.91 -14.61 16.57
N LEU A 36 1.84 -14.03 16.03
CA LEU A 36 0.47 -14.53 16.15
C LEU A 36 0.08 -15.49 15.01
N LYS A 37 0.96 -15.69 14.02
CA LYS A 37 0.63 -16.41 12.79
C LYS A 37 1.45 -17.68 12.62
N ARG A 38 0.76 -18.81 12.41
CA ARG A 38 1.42 -20.07 12.00
C ARG A 38 2.10 -19.96 10.63
N ARG A 39 1.54 -19.17 9.71
CA ARG A 39 2.10 -18.90 8.37
C ARG A 39 1.93 -17.43 8.01
N ALA A 40 2.91 -16.86 7.31
CA ALA A 40 2.84 -15.46 6.85
C ALA A 40 1.76 -15.25 5.77
N ALA A 41 1.46 -16.27 4.97
CA ALA A 41 0.45 -16.22 3.92
C ALA A 41 -0.96 -16.52 4.46
N ASP A 42 -1.93 -15.71 4.03
CA ASP A 42 -3.36 -15.88 4.30
C ASP A 42 -4.15 -15.47 3.04
N PRO A 43 -4.44 -16.40 2.12
CA PRO A 43 -5.06 -16.07 0.85
C PRO A 43 -6.44 -15.41 0.97
N ALA A 44 -7.22 -15.77 2.00
CA ALA A 44 -8.53 -15.17 2.22
C ALA A 44 -8.39 -13.71 2.64
N ARG A 45 -7.50 -13.43 3.60
CA ARG A 45 -7.22 -12.04 4.02
C ARG A 45 -6.61 -11.22 2.90
N GLU A 46 -5.70 -11.80 2.11
CA GLU A 46 -5.07 -11.13 0.96
C GLU A 46 -6.11 -10.70 -0.09
N ARG A 47 -7.04 -11.59 -0.45
CA ARG A 47 -8.16 -11.26 -1.36
C ARG A 47 -9.01 -10.11 -0.81
N GLN A 48 -9.31 -10.12 0.48
CA GLN A 48 -10.07 -9.04 1.12
C GLN A 48 -9.33 -7.69 1.06
N VAL A 49 -8.02 -7.68 1.31
CA VAL A 49 -7.21 -6.45 1.23
C VAL A 49 -7.22 -5.87 -0.18
N LEU A 50 -7.11 -6.73 -1.20
CA LEU A 50 -7.16 -6.31 -2.60
C LEU A 50 -8.53 -5.76 -2.99
N ALA A 51 -9.62 -6.40 -2.55
CA ALA A 51 -10.98 -5.92 -2.78
C ALA A 51 -11.21 -4.54 -2.13
N ASN A 52 -10.76 -4.36 -0.88
CA ASN A 52 -10.86 -3.08 -0.18
C ASN A 52 -10.08 -1.97 -0.89
N ALA A 53 -8.88 -2.26 -1.38
CA ALA A 53 -8.07 -1.29 -2.12
C ALA A 53 -8.72 -0.86 -3.43
N ALA A 54 -9.25 -1.82 -4.19
CA ALA A 54 -9.95 -1.55 -5.44
C ALA A 54 -11.21 -0.70 -5.21
N ALA A 55 -12.00 -1.04 -4.19
CA ALA A 55 -13.21 -0.29 -3.83
C ALA A 55 -12.88 1.17 -3.41
N ALA A 56 -11.84 1.36 -2.59
CA ALA A 56 -11.44 2.67 -2.11
C ALA A 56 -10.89 3.59 -3.22
N ALA A 57 -10.23 3.02 -4.24
CA ALA A 57 -9.67 3.79 -5.35
C ALA A 57 -10.71 4.21 -6.40
N GLY A 58 -11.86 3.55 -6.44
CA GLY A 58 -12.92 3.80 -7.42
C GLY A 58 -12.58 3.25 -8.82
N LYS A 59 -13.61 3.19 -9.69
CA LYS A 59 -13.55 2.50 -11.01
C LYS A 59 -12.33 2.86 -11.87
N PRO A 60 -11.92 4.13 -12.03
CA PRO A 60 -10.80 4.48 -12.91
C PRO A 60 -9.44 3.95 -12.44
N TYR A 61 -9.29 3.71 -11.13
CA TYR A 61 -8.00 3.38 -10.51
C TYR A 61 -8.01 2.04 -9.76
N ALA A 62 -9.11 1.29 -9.84
CA ALA A 62 -9.31 0.05 -9.10
C ALA A 62 -8.21 -0.98 -9.36
N GLU A 63 -7.90 -1.26 -10.64
CA GLU A 63 -6.86 -2.22 -11.02
C GLU A 63 -5.46 -1.75 -10.64
N ALA A 64 -5.17 -0.45 -10.80
CA ALA A 64 -3.90 0.13 -10.38
C ALA A 64 -3.69 0.00 -8.86
N ALA A 65 -4.73 0.31 -8.06
CA ALA A 65 -4.69 0.16 -6.62
C ALA A 65 -4.51 -1.30 -6.20
N ARG A 66 -5.22 -2.23 -6.86
CA ARG A 66 -5.07 -3.67 -6.64
C ARG A 66 -3.63 -4.12 -6.88
N ALA A 67 -3.00 -3.70 -7.98
CA ALA A 67 -1.62 -4.05 -8.31
C ALA A 67 -0.62 -3.54 -7.27
N VAL A 68 -0.76 -2.28 -6.83
CA VAL A 68 0.09 -1.70 -5.78
C VAL A 68 -0.09 -2.46 -4.46
N PHE A 69 -1.33 -2.76 -4.06
CA PHE A 69 -1.58 -3.49 -2.82
C PHE A 69 -1.06 -4.94 -2.85
N ALA A 70 -1.04 -5.60 -4.00
CA ALA A 70 -0.40 -6.90 -4.16
C ALA A 70 1.10 -6.83 -3.84
N VAL A 71 1.79 -5.78 -4.29
CA VAL A 71 3.21 -5.54 -3.96
C VAL A 71 3.38 -5.27 -2.46
N ILE A 72 2.52 -4.45 -1.86
CA ILE A 72 2.56 -4.15 -0.42
C ILE A 72 2.38 -5.44 0.41
N ILE A 73 1.43 -6.30 0.04
CA ILE A 73 1.21 -7.61 0.70
C ILE A 73 2.47 -8.48 0.59
N ARG A 74 3.05 -8.60 -0.61
CA ARG A 74 4.29 -9.36 -0.84
C ARG A 74 5.44 -8.85 0.04
N ARG A 75 5.62 -7.54 0.14
CA ARG A 75 6.64 -6.92 1.01
C ARG A 75 6.35 -7.17 2.49
N THR A 76 5.08 -7.08 2.90
CA THR A 76 4.68 -7.39 4.28
C THR A 76 5.07 -8.82 4.66
N LYS A 77 4.78 -9.79 3.79
CA LYS A 77 5.15 -11.20 4.02
C LYS A 77 6.67 -11.39 4.11
N ALA A 78 7.44 -10.66 3.30
CA ALA A 78 8.90 -10.72 3.33
C ALA A 78 9.47 -10.18 4.66
N LEU A 79 8.90 -9.10 5.19
CA LEU A 79 9.29 -8.52 6.49
C LEU A 79 8.84 -9.36 7.69
N GLN A 80 7.82 -10.20 7.52
CA GLN A 80 7.33 -11.14 8.53
C GLN A 80 8.07 -12.48 8.52
N LYS A 81 9.08 -12.69 7.67
CA LYS A 81 9.75 -14.00 7.62
C LYS A 81 10.39 -14.35 8.95
#